data_AF-A0AAV9SP87-F1
#
_entry.id   AF-A0AAV9SP87-F1
#
_cell.length_a   1.000
_cell.length_b   1.000
_cell.length_c   1.000
_cell.angle_alpha   90.00
_cell.angle_beta   90.00
_cell.angle_gamma   90.00
#
_symmetry.space_group_name_H-M   'P 1'
#
loop_
_entity.id
_entity.type
_entity.pdbx_description
1 polymer ?
#
loop_
_entity_poly.entity_id
_entity_poly.type
_entity_poly.pdbx_seq_one_letter_code
_entity_poly.pdbx_strand_id
1 'polypeptide(L)'
;MKWNSLYLLTLCFSTTRALSCEGVISNCWNQDPTAWTRCYEDAITTCVRRSRSGFFFRNEVNLSEQAEVNLGLGYRVQVPSSALQRSRRVQSDYTVMIVATLINSSYFQPTSPRSKVRRLINQQPLSMQQTVLGDRVLFVKAGSQPLSNLTERVQLIFNNEKMVKNGRCVFWREPHLMNETAQWSTEGCITDTSREEYICSCNHLSFFAVLVNPELNSKVDERNAASLSYITYIGSALSALFAFGSLFIYVVLQ
;
A
#
# COMPACT_ATOMS: atom_id res chain seq x y z
N MET A 1 -0.92 -54.59 -39.50
CA MET A 1 -1.37 -53.22 -39.84
C MET A 1 -1.40 -52.42 -38.55
N LYS A 2 -0.38 -51.58 -38.32
CA LYS A 2 -0.31 -50.68 -37.15
C LYS A 2 -0.79 -49.31 -37.61
N TRP A 3 -1.90 -48.83 -37.06
CA TRP A 3 -2.44 -47.50 -37.34
C TRP A 3 -1.70 -46.49 -36.45
N ASN A 4 -0.86 -45.67 -37.05
CA ASN A 4 -0.19 -44.56 -36.37
C ASN A 4 -1.22 -43.48 -36.03
N SER A 5 -1.48 -43.25 -34.74
CA SER A 5 -2.17 -42.04 -34.28
C SER A 5 -1.18 -40.88 -34.32
N LEU A 6 -1.35 -39.96 -35.27
CA LEU A 6 -0.72 -38.65 -35.20
C LEU A 6 -1.37 -37.86 -34.06
N TYR A 7 -0.64 -37.69 -32.95
CA TYR A 7 -0.96 -36.68 -31.95
C TYR A 7 -0.64 -35.31 -32.55
N LEU A 8 -1.70 -34.54 -32.85
CA LEU A 8 -1.60 -33.10 -33.08
C LEU A 8 -1.17 -32.44 -31.76
N LEU A 9 0.12 -32.16 -31.63
CA LEU A 9 0.63 -31.21 -30.65
C LEU A 9 0.12 -29.82 -31.06
N THR A 10 -1.06 -29.46 -30.56
CA THR A 10 -1.49 -28.07 -30.53
C THR A 10 -0.56 -27.32 -29.59
N LEU A 11 0.53 -26.78 -30.14
CA LEU A 11 1.31 -25.74 -29.49
C LEU A 11 0.37 -24.56 -29.31
N CYS A 12 -0.15 -24.39 -28.09
CA CYS A 12 -0.78 -23.15 -27.65
C CYS A 12 0.28 -22.05 -27.65
N PHE A 13 0.56 -21.48 -28.82
CA PHE A 13 1.15 -20.15 -28.89
C PHE A 13 0.05 -19.19 -28.48
N SER A 14 0.00 -18.85 -27.20
CA SER A 14 -0.81 -17.73 -26.73
C SER A 14 -0.32 -16.48 -27.45
N THR A 15 -1.06 -16.03 -28.45
CA THR A 15 -0.93 -14.68 -29.02
C THR A 15 -1.42 -13.68 -27.98
N THR A 16 -0.64 -13.49 -26.92
CA THR A 16 -0.93 -12.48 -25.90
C THR A 16 -0.75 -11.10 -26.52
N ARG A 17 -1.87 -10.42 -26.79
CA ARG A 17 -1.86 -8.97 -27.03
C ARG A 17 -1.06 -8.31 -25.91
N ALA A 18 -0.11 -7.46 -26.29
CA ALA A 18 0.72 -6.76 -25.31
C ALA A 18 -0.16 -5.88 -24.40
N LEU A 19 -0.19 -6.22 -23.11
CA LEU A 19 -1.06 -5.60 -22.11
C LEU A 19 -0.51 -4.21 -21.73
N SER A 20 -1.39 -3.22 -21.56
CA SER A 20 -1.01 -1.91 -21.05
C SER A 20 -0.65 -1.98 -19.57
N CYS A 21 0.38 -1.24 -19.13
CA CYS A 21 0.83 -1.26 -17.74
C CYS A 21 -0.26 -0.91 -16.73
N GLU A 22 -1.16 -0.01 -17.10
CA GLU A 22 -2.31 0.42 -16.32
C GLU A 22 -3.35 -0.71 -16.12
N GLY A 23 -3.38 -1.68 -17.03
CA GLY A 23 -4.31 -2.82 -17.02
C GLY A 23 -3.75 -4.09 -16.39
N VAL A 24 -2.47 -4.12 -16.03
CA VAL A 24 -1.83 -5.32 -15.46
C VAL A 24 -2.50 -5.73 -14.16
N ILE A 25 -2.74 -4.76 -13.26
CA ILE A 25 -3.33 -5.02 -11.95
C ILE A 25 -4.72 -5.64 -12.05
N SER A 26 -5.60 -5.06 -12.87
CA SER A 26 -6.97 -5.54 -13.03
C SER A 26 -7.02 -6.89 -13.73
N ASN A 27 -6.14 -7.11 -14.71
CA ASN A 27 -6.05 -8.41 -15.39
C ASN A 27 -5.64 -9.52 -14.41
N CYS A 28 -4.56 -9.31 -13.65
CA CYS A 28 -4.09 -10.30 -12.67
C CYS A 28 -5.11 -10.55 -11.55
N TRP A 29 -5.74 -9.48 -11.04
CA TRP A 29 -6.77 -9.60 -10.02
C TRP A 29 -7.99 -10.39 -10.51
N ASN A 30 -8.47 -10.12 -11.72
CA ASN A 30 -9.63 -10.81 -12.27
C ASN A 30 -9.34 -12.28 -12.63
N GLN A 31 -8.09 -12.61 -12.90
CA GLN A 31 -7.67 -13.98 -13.20
C GLN A 31 -7.62 -14.85 -11.94
N ASP A 32 -6.95 -14.38 -10.88
CA ASP A 32 -6.88 -15.07 -9.59
C ASP A 32 -6.62 -14.06 -8.46
N PRO A 33 -7.66 -13.66 -7.70
CA PRO A 33 -7.51 -12.72 -6.58
C PRO A 33 -6.65 -13.24 -5.42
N THR A 34 -6.34 -14.54 -5.35
CA THR A 34 -5.54 -15.12 -4.26
C THR A 34 -4.05 -15.16 -4.57
N ALA A 35 -3.67 -15.13 -5.86
CA ALA A 35 -2.29 -15.18 -6.33
C ALA A 35 -1.94 -14.02 -7.29
N TRP A 36 -2.73 -12.94 -7.28
CA TRP A 36 -2.61 -11.83 -8.23
C TRP A 36 -1.25 -11.12 -8.18
N THR A 37 -0.62 -11.08 -7.01
CA THR A 37 0.65 -10.40 -6.75
C THR A 37 1.78 -11.03 -7.58
N ARG A 38 1.90 -12.36 -7.60
CA ARG A 38 2.87 -13.06 -8.47
C ARG A 38 2.62 -12.78 -9.95
N CYS A 39 1.36 -12.83 -10.40
CA CYS A 39 1.01 -12.45 -11.77
C CYS A 39 1.44 -11.01 -12.08
N TYR A 40 1.20 -10.08 -11.15
CA TYR A 40 1.52 -8.68 -11.30
C TYR A 40 3.02 -8.45 -11.42
N GLU A 41 3.82 -9.06 -10.53
CA GLU A 41 5.28 -8.95 -10.52
C GLU A 41 5.93 -9.41 -11.83
N ASP A 42 5.36 -10.41 -12.48
CA ASP A 42 5.87 -10.93 -13.75
C ASP A 42 5.42 -10.06 -14.92
N ALA A 43 4.12 -9.74 -15.00
CA ALA A 43 3.54 -9.03 -16.12
C ALA A 43 3.92 -7.54 -16.18
N ILE A 44 4.14 -6.87 -15.04
CA ILE A 44 4.45 -5.43 -15.00
C ILE A 44 5.82 -5.09 -15.61
N THR A 45 6.73 -6.07 -15.68
CA THR A 45 8.06 -5.88 -16.26
C THR A 45 8.05 -5.79 -17.79
N THR A 46 7.07 -6.41 -18.45
CA THR A 46 6.98 -6.53 -19.93
C THR A 46 5.83 -5.73 -20.54
N CYS A 47 5.03 -5.05 -19.72
CA CYS A 47 3.87 -4.29 -20.19
C CYS A 47 4.22 -3.11 -21.10
N VAL A 48 3.27 -2.71 -21.95
CA VAL A 48 3.42 -1.54 -22.82
C VAL A 48 2.95 -0.30 -22.06
N ARG A 49 3.86 0.66 -21.85
CA ARG A 49 3.51 1.94 -21.21
C ARG A 49 2.75 2.79 -22.21
N ARG A 50 1.46 3.06 -21.95
CA ARG A 50 0.61 3.90 -22.83
C ARG A 50 0.47 5.33 -22.32
N SER A 51 0.56 5.54 -21.01
CA SER A 51 0.50 6.87 -20.39
C SER A 51 1.80 7.25 -19.66
N ARG A 52 2.11 8.54 -19.63
CA ARG A 52 3.16 9.12 -18.78
C ARG A 52 2.65 9.41 -17.36
N SER A 53 1.92 8.46 -16.77
CA SER A 53 1.48 8.58 -15.37
C SER A 53 2.70 8.72 -14.45
N GLY A 54 2.63 9.66 -13.50
CA GLY A 54 3.63 9.84 -12.45
C GLY A 54 3.64 8.71 -11.41
N PHE A 55 2.67 7.79 -11.46
CA PHE A 55 2.57 6.64 -10.54
C PHE A 55 3.30 5.38 -11.03
N PHE A 56 4.05 5.50 -12.12
CA PHE A 56 4.74 4.38 -12.75
C PHE A 56 6.16 4.80 -13.15
N PHE A 57 7.13 4.07 -12.63
CA PHE A 57 8.53 4.17 -12.99
C PHE A 57 8.99 2.84 -13.59
N ARG A 58 9.65 2.90 -14.75
CA ARG A 58 10.33 1.75 -15.36
C ARG A 58 11.47 2.20 -16.24
N ASN A 59 12.69 2.06 -15.74
CA ASN A 59 13.90 2.50 -16.42
C ASN A 59 15.07 1.56 -16.08
N GLU A 60 16.07 1.53 -16.96
CA GLU A 60 17.39 0.98 -16.63
C GLU A 60 18.16 1.98 -15.76
N VAL A 61 18.87 1.45 -14.76
CA VAL A 61 19.75 2.22 -13.90
C VAL A 61 21.13 1.57 -13.83
N ASN A 62 22.17 2.36 -13.55
CA ASN A 62 23.53 1.87 -13.37
C ASN A 62 23.66 1.09 -12.05
N LEU A 63 24.30 -0.08 -12.10
CA LEU A 63 24.55 -0.93 -10.92
C LEU A 63 25.59 -0.35 -9.94
N SER A 64 26.41 0.60 -10.41
CA SER A 64 27.50 1.20 -9.63
C SER A 64 27.01 2.34 -8.74
N GLU A 65 25.81 2.85 -8.99
CA GLU A 65 25.25 4.03 -8.35
C GLU A 65 24.00 3.66 -7.57
N GLN A 66 23.68 4.47 -6.55
CA GLN A 66 22.41 4.36 -5.85
C GLN A 66 21.29 4.85 -6.79
N ALA A 67 20.26 4.03 -6.99
CA ALA A 67 19.13 4.43 -7.81
C ALA A 67 18.12 5.22 -6.97
N GLU A 68 17.74 6.40 -7.48
CA GLU A 68 16.67 7.21 -6.91
C GLU A 68 15.46 7.19 -7.85
N VAL A 69 14.34 6.73 -7.31
CA VAL A 69 13.07 6.61 -8.03
C VAL A 69 12.08 7.55 -7.39
N ASN A 70 11.56 8.47 -8.20
CA ASN A 70 10.55 9.43 -7.78
C ASN A 70 9.21 9.06 -8.42
N LEU A 71 8.21 8.85 -7.57
CA LEU A 71 6.82 8.65 -7.96
C LEU A 71 6.02 9.89 -7.52
N GLY A 72 4.93 10.18 -8.22
CA GLY A 72 4.04 11.28 -7.88
C GLY A 72 3.50 11.19 -6.45
N LEU A 73 2.98 12.31 -5.92
CA LEU A 73 2.43 12.43 -4.56
C LEU A 73 3.47 12.28 -3.42
N GLY A 74 4.75 12.53 -3.72
CA GLY A 74 5.81 12.53 -2.72
C GLY A 74 6.29 11.13 -2.29
N TYR A 75 6.05 10.10 -3.10
CA TYR A 75 6.58 8.75 -2.88
C TYR A 75 7.97 8.64 -3.51
N ARG A 76 8.99 8.27 -2.73
CA ARG A 76 10.36 8.12 -3.24
C ARG A 76 10.95 6.78 -2.82
N VAL A 77 11.83 6.24 -3.65
CA VAL A 77 12.54 4.98 -3.38
C VAL A 77 14.01 5.18 -3.67
N GLN A 78 14.84 4.73 -2.74
CA GLN A 78 16.28 4.73 -2.84
C GLN A 78 16.77 3.29 -2.73
N VAL A 79 17.33 2.77 -3.82
CA VAL A 79 17.86 1.40 -3.89
C VAL A 79 19.40 1.48 -3.92
N PRO A 80 20.10 0.93 -2.91
CA PRO A 80 21.55 0.99 -2.86
C PRO A 80 22.20 0.15 -3.96
N SER A 81 23.38 0.55 -4.41
CA SER A 81 24.13 -0.13 -5.47
C SER A 81 24.44 -1.59 -5.10
N SER A 82 24.71 -1.88 -3.82
CA SER A 82 24.92 -3.24 -3.31
C SER A 82 23.71 -4.16 -3.54
N ALA A 83 22.48 -3.64 -3.45
CA ALA A 83 21.26 -4.38 -3.77
C ALA A 83 21.08 -4.54 -5.29
N LEU A 84 21.37 -3.50 -6.07
CA LEU A 84 21.29 -3.55 -7.53
C LEU A 84 22.25 -4.59 -8.10
N GLN A 85 23.49 -4.65 -7.61
CA GLN A 85 24.49 -5.62 -8.03
C GLN A 85 24.05 -7.08 -7.81
N ARG A 86 23.23 -7.33 -6.77
CA ARG A 86 22.63 -8.66 -6.51
C ARG A 86 21.46 -9.00 -7.44
N SER A 87 20.85 -8.00 -8.06
CA SER A 87 19.73 -8.17 -9.00
C SER A 87 20.15 -8.45 -10.44
N ARG A 88 21.45 -8.32 -10.69
CA ARG A 88 22.11 -8.59 -11.97
C ARG A 88 21.89 -10.05 -12.41
N ARG A 89 21.53 -10.24 -13.68
CA ARG A 89 21.37 -11.58 -14.27
C ARG A 89 22.71 -12.15 -14.73
N VAL A 90 23.50 -11.35 -15.43
CA VAL A 90 24.79 -11.75 -16.01
C VAL A 90 25.88 -10.88 -15.42
N GLN A 91 27.00 -11.46 -15.01
CA GLN A 91 28.09 -10.72 -14.35
C GLN A 91 28.60 -9.50 -15.15
N SER A 92 28.49 -9.53 -16.48
CA SER A 92 28.88 -8.43 -17.37
C SER A 92 27.88 -7.27 -17.42
N ASP A 93 26.65 -7.45 -16.92
CA ASP A 93 25.66 -6.37 -16.94
C ASP A 93 26.16 -5.22 -16.06
N TYR A 94 26.03 -4.00 -16.56
CA TYR A 94 26.33 -2.76 -15.85
C TYR A 94 25.07 -1.95 -15.53
N THR A 95 23.93 -2.32 -16.12
CA THR A 95 22.61 -1.78 -15.81
C THR A 95 21.63 -2.85 -15.33
N VAL A 96 20.58 -2.41 -14.64
CA VAL A 96 19.42 -3.25 -14.35
C VAL A 96 18.12 -2.47 -14.46
N MET A 97 17.06 -3.15 -14.90
CA MET A 97 15.71 -2.60 -14.94
C MET A 97 15.12 -2.50 -13.52
N ILE A 98 14.68 -1.30 -13.14
CA ILE A 98 13.85 -1.08 -11.95
C ILE A 98 12.43 -0.78 -12.41
N VAL A 99 11.45 -1.38 -11.71
CA VAL A 99 10.03 -1.07 -11.82
C VAL A 99 9.54 -0.62 -10.45
N ALA A 100 8.86 0.52 -10.38
CA ALA A 100 8.14 0.92 -9.19
C ALA A 100 6.76 1.50 -9.54
N THR A 101 5.74 1.14 -8.77
CA THR A 101 4.36 1.54 -9.05
C THR A 101 3.58 1.85 -7.78
N LEU A 102 2.62 2.77 -7.87
CA LEU A 102 1.62 2.98 -6.82
C LEU A 102 0.33 2.23 -7.15
N ILE A 103 -0.07 1.34 -6.25
CA ILE A 103 -1.25 0.48 -6.38
C ILE A 103 -2.27 0.89 -5.33
N ASN A 104 -3.56 0.77 -5.63
CA ASN A 104 -4.61 1.04 -4.66
C ASN A 104 -4.59 0.00 -3.52
N SER A 105 -4.69 0.44 -2.26
CA SER A 105 -4.73 -0.43 -1.08
C SER A 105 -5.91 -1.42 -1.09
N SER A 106 -6.97 -1.14 -1.87
CA SER A 106 -8.15 -2.02 -1.99
C SER A 106 -7.83 -3.43 -2.47
N TYR A 107 -6.72 -3.64 -3.19
CA TYR A 107 -6.26 -4.96 -3.66
C TYR A 107 -5.55 -5.79 -2.56
N PHE A 108 -5.27 -5.19 -1.40
CA PHE A 108 -4.49 -5.77 -0.32
C PHE A 108 -5.37 -6.03 0.91
N GLN A 109 -6.35 -6.91 0.73
CA GLN A 109 -7.27 -7.29 1.79
C GLN A 109 -6.84 -8.63 2.41
N PRO A 110 -6.67 -8.71 3.74
CA PRO A 110 -6.41 -9.97 4.40
C PRO A 110 -7.57 -10.93 4.13
N THR A 111 -7.27 -12.13 3.64
CA THR A 111 -8.28 -13.17 3.51
C THR A 111 -8.74 -13.59 4.91
N SER A 112 -9.87 -13.06 5.39
CA SER A 112 -10.49 -13.57 6.60
C SER A 112 -10.81 -15.05 6.41
N PRO A 113 -10.32 -15.97 7.28
CA PRO A 113 -10.85 -17.31 7.32
C PRO A 113 -12.36 -17.18 7.59
N ARG A 114 -13.21 -17.64 6.69
CA ARG A 114 -14.65 -17.79 6.95
C ARG A 114 -14.86 -18.92 7.96
N SER A 115 -14.46 -18.73 9.21
CA SER A 115 -14.95 -19.57 10.30
C SER A 115 -16.22 -18.93 10.84
N LYS A 116 -17.38 -19.50 10.48
CA LYS A 116 -18.61 -19.33 11.27
C LYS A 116 -18.37 -19.95 12.64
N VAL A 117 -17.69 -19.25 13.54
CA VAL A 117 -17.65 -19.59 14.96
C VAL A 117 -18.15 -18.37 15.70
N ARG A 118 -19.39 -18.48 16.14
CA ARG A 118 -20.04 -17.56 17.08
C ARG A 118 -19.25 -17.68 18.40
N ARG A 119 -18.18 -16.89 18.56
CA ARG A 119 -17.44 -16.80 19.82
C ARG A 119 -18.15 -15.78 20.70
N LEU A 120 -18.62 -16.26 21.85
CA LEU A 120 -19.02 -15.46 23.00
C LEU A 120 -17.88 -14.48 23.32
N ILE A 121 -18.21 -13.19 23.35
CA ILE A 121 -17.27 -12.08 23.51
C ILE A 121 -16.78 -12.08 24.96
N ASN A 122 -15.59 -12.64 25.19
CA ASN A 122 -14.70 -12.14 26.23
C ASN A 122 -13.79 -11.12 25.55
N GLN A 123 -13.74 -9.91 26.11
CA GLN A 123 -13.16 -8.70 25.54
C GLN A 123 -11.76 -8.95 24.95
N GLN A 124 -11.67 -9.01 23.63
CA GLN A 124 -10.41 -8.76 22.92
C GLN A 124 -10.17 -7.25 22.97
N PRO A 125 -8.96 -6.79 23.35
CA PRO A 125 -8.65 -5.37 23.41
C PRO A 125 -8.82 -4.77 22.01
N LEU A 126 -9.35 -3.54 21.94
CA LEU A 126 -9.72 -2.83 20.71
C LEU A 126 -8.78 -3.20 19.55
N SER A 127 -9.28 -3.97 18.58
CA SER A 127 -8.60 -4.12 17.30
C SER A 127 -8.74 -2.77 16.58
N MET A 128 -7.89 -1.81 16.93
CA MET A 128 -7.84 -0.52 16.27
C MET A 128 -7.64 -0.77 14.78
N GLN A 129 -8.63 -0.35 13.97
CA GLN A 129 -8.67 -0.62 12.54
C GLN A 129 -7.56 0.19 11.86
N GLN A 130 -6.37 -0.41 11.74
CA GLN A 130 -5.24 0.23 11.06
C GLN A 130 -5.58 0.42 9.58
N THR A 131 -5.28 1.60 9.04
CA THR A 131 -5.52 1.97 7.64
C THR A 131 -4.21 2.21 6.90
N VAL A 132 -4.22 2.03 5.58
CA VAL A 132 -3.05 2.31 4.73
C VAL A 132 -2.95 3.82 4.49
N LEU A 133 -1.79 4.41 4.77
CA LEU A 133 -1.52 5.82 4.54
C LEU A 133 -1.72 6.17 3.05
N GLY A 134 -2.59 7.14 2.79
CA GLY A 134 -2.87 7.64 1.45
C GLY A 134 -3.61 6.66 0.52
N ASP A 135 -4.09 5.52 1.03
CA ASP A 135 -4.74 4.46 0.24
C ASP A 135 -3.89 3.98 -0.95
N ARG A 136 -2.57 3.96 -0.77
CA ARG A 136 -1.59 3.54 -1.77
C ARG A 136 -0.59 2.56 -1.18
N VAL A 137 -0.25 1.58 -2.01
CA VAL A 137 0.79 0.58 -1.76
C VAL A 137 1.86 0.76 -2.82
N LEU A 138 3.11 0.87 -2.37
CA LEU A 138 4.27 1.09 -3.19
C LEU A 138 4.91 -0.25 -3.54
N PHE A 139 4.83 -0.65 -4.81
CA PHE A 139 5.53 -1.81 -5.33
C PHE A 139 6.90 -1.41 -5.86
N VAL A 140 7.92 -2.22 -5.59
CA VAL A 140 9.27 -2.03 -6.11
C VAL A 140 9.87 -3.39 -6.51
N LYS A 141 10.46 -3.47 -7.70
CA LYS A 141 11.21 -4.63 -8.20
C LYS A 141 12.43 -4.16 -8.97
N ALA A 142 13.56 -4.84 -8.78
CA ALA A 142 14.79 -4.61 -9.53
C ALA A 142 15.29 -5.94 -10.09
N GLY A 143 15.57 -5.98 -11.39
CA GLY A 143 15.95 -7.20 -12.08
C GLY A 143 14.80 -8.21 -12.16
N SER A 144 15.15 -9.50 -12.27
CA SER A 144 14.17 -10.57 -12.47
C SER A 144 13.96 -11.48 -11.29
N GLN A 145 14.94 -11.54 -10.39
CA GLN A 145 14.89 -12.40 -9.22
C GLN A 145 14.37 -11.61 -8.01
N PRO A 146 13.64 -12.25 -7.10
CA PRO A 146 13.28 -11.63 -5.82
C PRO A 146 14.53 -11.22 -5.05
N LEU A 147 14.54 -9.98 -4.53
CA LEU A 147 15.65 -9.48 -3.71
C LEU A 147 15.24 -9.47 -2.24
N SER A 148 15.95 -10.24 -1.43
CA SER A 148 15.76 -10.33 0.01
C SER A 148 17.09 -10.48 0.75
N ASN A 149 17.05 -10.34 2.07
CA ASN A 149 18.25 -10.38 2.93
C ASN A 149 19.33 -9.39 2.49
N LEU A 150 18.92 -8.18 2.11
CA LEU A 150 19.83 -7.09 1.76
C LEU A 150 20.54 -6.60 3.03
N THR A 151 21.88 -6.56 2.99
CA THR A 151 22.69 -6.03 4.09
C THR A 151 22.50 -4.52 4.22
N GLU A 152 22.60 -3.82 3.09
CA GLU A 152 22.23 -2.42 2.97
C GLU A 152 20.76 -2.34 2.55
N ARG A 153 19.95 -1.68 3.37
CA ARG A 153 18.49 -1.66 3.21
C ARG A 153 18.06 -0.66 2.15
N VAL A 154 16.99 -0.99 1.44
CA VAL A 154 16.31 -0.03 0.56
C VAL A 154 15.57 0.98 1.44
N GLN A 155 15.58 2.25 1.05
CA GLN A 155 14.80 3.28 1.73
C GLN A 155 13.58 3.63 0.87
N LEU A 156 12.41 3.60 1.50
CA LEU A 156 11.14 3.97 0.90
C LEU A 156 10.61 5.16 1.69
N ILE A 157 10.40 6.27 1.01
CA ILE A 157 9.95 7.51 1.63
C ILE A 157 8.50 7.76 1.23
N PHE A 158 7.65 7.85 2.24
CA PHE A 158 6.21 8.10 2.11
C PHE A 158 5.90 9.48 2.66
N ASN A 159 5.38 10.36 1.81
CA ASN A 159 4.88 11.66 2.24
C ASN A 159 3.69 11.50 3.20
N ASN A 160 3.73 12.24 4.30
CA ASN A 160 2.74 12.25 5.37
C ASN A 160 2.18 13.66 5.55
N GLU A 161 1.51 14.17 4.51
CA GLU A 161 0.93 15.53 4.46
C GLU A 161 0.02 15.84 5.65
N LYS A 162 -0.70 14.82 6.14
CA LYS A 162 -1.63 14.95 7.26
C LYS A 162 -0.95 14.83 8.63
N MET A 163 0.38 14.76 8.68
CA MET A 163 1.20 14.62 9.90
C MET A 163 0.69 13.51 10.83
N VAL A 164 0.20 12.43 10.23
CA VAL A 164 -0.38 11.28 10.92
C VAL A 164 0.73 10.62 11.72
N LYS A 165 0.55 10.46 13.04
CA LYS A 165 1.54 9.84 13.94
C LYS A 165 1.27 8.34 14.10
N ASN A 166 2.25 7.65 14.69
CA ASN A 166 2.18 6.23 15.04
C ASN A 166 1.96 5.30 13.83
N GLY A 167 2.53 5.66 12.68
CA GLY A 167 2.60 4.80 11.51
C GLY A 167 3.67 3.73 11.64
N ARG A 168 3.47 2.59 10.99
CA ARG A 168 4.46 1.51 10.88
C ARG A 168 4.59 1.07 9.44
N CYS A 169 5.82 1.00 8.96
CA CYS A 169 6.17 0.43 7.66
C CYS A 169 5.90 -1.07 7.66
N VAL A 170 5.19 -1.52 6.64
CA VAL A 170 4.84 -2.92 6.43
C VAL A 170 5.06 -3.30 4.98
N PHE A 171 5.20 -4.59 4.73
CA PHE A 171 5.08 -5.19 3.41
C PHE A 171 3.95 -6.22 3.38
N TRP A 172 3.43 -6.48 2.19
CA TRP A 172 2.44 -7.52 1.97
C TRP A 172 3.11 -8.89 1.96
N ARG A 173 2.88 -9.69 3.01
CA ARG A 173 3.41 -11.05 3.10
C ARG A 173 2.41 -12.03 2.49
N GLU A 174 2.83 -12.71 1.43
CA GLU A 174 2.09 -13.83 0.85
C GLU A 174 2.13 -15.06 1.78
N PRO A 175 1.09 -15.92 1.77
CA PRO A 175 1.08 -17.14 2.57
C PRO A 175 2.07 -18.16 1.99
N HIS A 176 2.89 -18.78 2.86
CA HIS A 176 3.83 -19.82 2.44
C HIS A 176 3.23 -21.23 2.54
N LEU A 177 2.26 -21.40 3.45
CA LEU A 177 1.56 -22.66 3.70
C LEU A 177 0.07 -22.51 3.41
N MET A 178 -0.61 -23.61 3.10
CA MET A 178 -2.06 -23.59 2.80
C MET A 178 -2.94 -23.14 3.98
N ASN A 179 -2.43 -23.20 5.21
CA ASN A 179 -3.12 -22.74 6.41
C ASN A 179 -2.81 -21.28 6.79
N GLU A 180 -1.92 -20.61 6.05
CA GLU A 180 -1.59 -19.21 6.27
C GLU A 180 -2.42 -18.30 5.36
N THR A 181 -2.65 -17.08 5.83
CA THR A 181 -3.37 -16.04 5.08
C THR A 181 -2.42 -14.89 4.78
N ALA A 182 -2.58 -14.29 3.59
CA ALA A 182 -1.84 -13.08 3.24
C ALA A 182 -2.12 -11.97 4.25
N GLN A 183 -1.07 -11.31 4.72
CA GLN A 183 -1.18 -10.28 5.75
C GLN A 183 -0.06 -9.25 5.67
N TRP A 184 -0.32 -8.07 6.25
CA TRP A 184 0.72 -7.07 6.46
C TRP A 184 1.74 -7.54 7.49
N SER A 185 3.02 -7.24 7.22
CA SER A 185 4.14 -7.64 8.06
C SER A 185 5.15 -6.52 8.22
N THR A 186 5.72 -6.36 9.41
CA THR A 186 6.85 -5.44 9.68
C THR A 186 8.22 -6.12 9.54
N GLU A 187 8.25 -7.43 9.26
CA GLU A 187 9.49 -8.21 9.21
C GLU A 187 10.49 -7.66 8.19
N GLY A 188 11.76 -7.54 8.58
CA GLY A 188 12.80 -7.02 7.69
C GLY A 188 12.74 -5.52 7.40
N CYS A 189 11.74 -4.79 7.93
CA CYS A 189 11.55 -3.36 7.76
C CYS A 189 11.68 -2.59 9.09
N ILE A 190 12.33 -1.45 9.04
CA ILE A 190 12.47 -0.50 10.15
C ILE A 190 11.74 0.77 9.77
N THR A 191 10.97 1.33 10.70
CA THR A 191 10.21 2.57 10.50
C THR A 191 10.88 3.72 11.22
N ASP A 192 11.28 4.73 10.46
CA ASP A 192 11.69 6.02 10.98
C ASP A 192 10.66 7.08 10.55
N THR A 193 10.50 8.11 11.36
CA THR A 193 9.57 9.21 11.08
C THR A 193 10.31 10.54 11.17
N SER A 194 10.22 11.34 10.11
CA SER A 194 10.83 12.66 10.02
C SER A 194 9.74 13.67 9.70
N ARG A 195 9.29 14.46 10.69
CA ARG A 195 8.22 15.49 10.61
C ARG A 195 7.02 15.15 9.69
N GLU A 196 7.19 15.30 8.38
CA GLU A 196 6.18 15.14 7.32
C GLU A 196 6.40 13.88 6.46
N GLU A 197 7.29 12.97 6.83
CA GLU A 197 7.63 11.79 6.06
C GLU A 197 7.81 10.54 6.94
N TYR A 198 7.42 9.40 6.41
CA TYR A 198 7.81 8.09 6.92
C TYR A 198 8.94 7.54 6.06
N ILE A 199 10.03 7.13 6.70
CA ILE A 199 11.19 6.51 6.06
C ILE A 199 11.20 5.04 6.45
N CYS A 200 10.94 4.17 5.48
CA CYS A 200 10.95 2.72 5.67
C CYS A 200 12.27 2.15 5.15
N SER A 201 13.09 1.62 6.05
CA SER A 201 14.32 0.92 5.71
C SER A 201 14.08 -0.58 5.69
N CYS A 202 13.99 -1.21 4.50
CA CYS A 202 13.63 -2.62 4.34
C CYS A 202 14.77 -3.46 3.72
N ASN A 203 14.91 -4.72 4.13
CA ASN A 203 15.95 -5.63 3.64
C ASN A 203 15.53 -6.46 2.41
N HIS A 204 14.46 -6.07 1.72
CA HIS A 204 13.91 -6.77 0.57
C HIS A 204 13.14 -5.79 -0.34
N LEU A 205 12.79 -6.25 -1.55
CA LEU A 205 11.91 -5.54 -2.47
C LEU A 205 10.57 -6.30 -2.56
N SER A 206 9.45 -5.59 -2.46
CA SER A 206 8.09 -6.14 -2.43
C SER A 206 7.04 -5.02 -2.58
N PHE A 207 5.84 -5.24 -2.05
CA PHE A 207 4.72 -4.31 -1.93
C PHE A 207 4.69 -3.70 -0.53
N PHE A 208 4.90 -2.40 -0.41
CA PHE A 208 5.07 -1.70 0.85
C PHE A 208 3.97 -0.69 1.14
N ALA A 209 3.65 -0.52 2.41
CA ALA A 209 2.69 0.49 2.88
C ALA A 209 3.11 1.01 4.25
N VAL A 210 2.54 2.14 4.66
CA VAL A 210 2.56 2.59 6.05
C VAL A 210 1.17 2.37 6.63
N LEU A 211 1.06 1.53 7.66
CA LEU A 211 -0.18 1.38 8.42
C LEU A 211 -0.24 2.44 9.51
N VAL A 212 -1.26 3.28 9.46
CA VAL A 212 -1.56 4.31 10.45
C VAL A 212 -2.82 3.95 11.22
N ASN A 213 -2.99 4.55 12.39
CA ASN A 213 -4.19 4.33 13.20
C ASN A 213 -5.04 5.61 13.25
N PRO A 214 -6.22 5.65 12.61
CA PRO A 214 -7.04 6.84 12.60
C PRO A 214 -7.48 7.29 13.99
N GLU A 215 -7.71 6.39 14.95
CA GLU A 215 -8.21 6.74 16.30
C GLU A 215 -7.14 7.39 17.19
N LEU A 216 -5.87 6.96 17.08
CA LEU A 216 -4.76 7.61 17.77
C LEU A 216 -4.45 9.00 17.20
N ASN A 217 -4.79 9.21 15.93
CA ASN A 217 -4.63 10.48 15.22
C ASN A 217 -5.84 11.38 15.37
N SER A 218 -7.01 10.82 15.69
CA SER A 218 -8.22 11.53 16.07
C SER A 218 -8.26 11.94 17.54
N LYS A 219 -7.12 11.93 18.26
CA LYS A 219 -6.85 13.02 19.21
C LYS A 219 -6.70 14.32 18.41
N VAL A 220 -7.82 14.69 17.79
CA VAL A 220 -8.07 15.94 17.12
C VAL A 220 -7.74 17.00 18.14
N ASP A 221 -6.61 17.66 17.89
CA ASP A 221 -6.31 19.04 18.20
C ASP A 221 -7.21 19.60 19.32
N GLU A 222 -6.78 19.47 20.58
CA GLU A 222 -7.53 19.95 21.76
C GLU A 222 -8.04 21.39 21.56
N ARG A 223 -7.37 22.19 20.73
CA ARG A 223 -7.76 23.55 20.34
C ARG A 223 -9.01 23.60 19.46
N ASN A 224 -9.18 22.68 18.52
CA ASN A 224 -10.33 22.66 17.61
C ASN A 224 -11.58 22.08 18.31
N ALA A 225 -11.40 21.07 19.15
CA ALA A 225 -12.50 20.56 19.98
C ALA A 225 -12.99 21.61 20.99
N ALA A 226 -12.05 22.32 21.65
CA ALA A 226 -12.39 23.41 22.57
C ALA A 226 -13.10 24.57 21.84
N SER A 227 -12.66 24.92 20.63
CA SER A 227 -13.27 25.98 19.82
C SER A 227 -14.72 25.65 19.45
N LEU A 228 -14.99 24.41 19.03
CA LEU A 228 -16.35 23.97 18.73
C LEU A 228 -17.24 23.98 19.98
N SER A 229 -16.73 23.45 21.11
CA SER A 229 -17.48 23.46 22.38
C SER A 229 -17.82 24.87 22.86
N TYR A 230 -16.90 25.82 22.71
CA TYR A 230 -17.12 27.22 23.07
C TYR A 230 -18.25 27.86 22.24
N ILE A 231 -18.25 27.62 20.92
CA ILE A 231 -19.32 28.11 20.03
C ILE A 231 -20.66 27.46 20.37
N THR A 232 -20.70 26.14 20.62
CA THR A 232 -21.92 25.44 21.04
C THR A 232 -22.47 25.97 22.36
N TYR A 233 -21.61 26.25 23.33
CA TYR A 233 -22.03 26.77 24.63
C TYR A 233 -22.67 28.17 24.52
N ILE A 234 -22.03 29.09 23.78
CA ILE A 234 -22.58 30.44 23.55
C ILE A 234 -23.90 30.37 22.78
N GLY A 235 -23.95 29.57 21.70
CA GLY A 235 -25.17 29.39 20.92
C GLY A 235 -26.32 28.86 21.78
N SER A 236 -26.03 27.87 22.62
CA SER A 236 -27.02 27.26 23.54
C SER A 236 -27.53 28.26 24.59
N ALA A 237 -26.64 29.05 25.19
CA ALA A 237 -27.01 30.07 26.18
C ALA A 237 -27.90 31.16 25.57
N LEU A 238 -27.56 31.65 24.38
CA LEU A 238 -28.38 32.63 23.66
C LEU A 238 -29.75 32.07 23.31
N SER A 239 -29.82 30.85 22.76
CA SER A 239 -31.10 30.20 22.45
C SER A 239 -31.98 30.03 23.69
N ALA A 240 -31.40 29.63 24.83
CA ALA A 240 -32.13 29.50 26.08
C ALA A 240 -32.69 30.87 26.55
N LEU A 241 -31.87 31.93 26.52
CA LEU A 241 -32.31 33.27 26.91
C LEU A 241 -33.46 33.79 26.04
N PHE A 242 -33.38 33.64 24.72
CA PHE A 242 -34.47 34.03 23.82
C PHE A 242 -35.73 33.20 24.05
N ALA A 243 -35.60 31.89 24.27
CA ALA A 243 -36.73 31.02 24.57
C ALA A 243 -37.43 31.42 25.88
N PHE A 244 -36.67 31.69 26.94
CA PHE A 244 -37.21 32.17 28.22
C PHE A 244 -37.88 33.54 28.09
N GLY A 245 -37.26 34.49 27.38
CA GLY A 245 -37.84 35.81 27.14
C GLY A 245 -39.14 35.71 26.35
N SER A 246 -39.18 34.90 25.29
CA SER A 246 -40.39 34.67 24.50
C SER A 246 -41.51 34.04 25.34
N LEU A 247 -41.18 33.07 26.20
CA LEU A 247 -42.16 32.42 27.08
C LEU A 247 -42.73 33.41 28.11
N PHE A 248 -41.88 34.23 28.71
CA PHE A 248 -42.31 35.24 29.69
C PHE A 248 -43.27 36.25 29.06
N ILE A 249 -42.93 36.75 27.86
CA ILE A 249 -43.78 37.67 27.10
C ILE A 249 -45.13 37.03 26.78
N TYR A 250 -45.14 35.76 26.34
CA TYR A 250 -46.37 35.03 26.06
C TYR A 250 -47.30 34.92 27.28
N VAL A 251 -46.76 34.64 28.46
CA VAL A 251 -47.55 34.51 29.70
C VAL A 251 -48.08 35.85 30.22
N VAL A 252 -47.36 36.96 29.99
CA VAL A 252 -47.77 38.30 30.48
C VAL A 252 -48.75 38.99 29.53
N LEU A 253 -48.67 38.72 28.22
CA LEU A 253 -49.56 39.30 27.21
C LEU A 253 -50.86 38.51 27.00
N GLN A 254 -51.03 37.37 27.67
CA GLN A 254 -52.19 36.50 27.59
C GLN A 254 -52.94 36.46 28.93
#